data_AF-A0A1G5E7X7-F1
#
_entry.id   AF-A0A1G5E7X7-F1
#
_cell.length_a   1.000
_cell.length_b   1.000
_cell.length_c   1.000
_cell.angle_alpha   90.00
_cell.angle_beta   90.00
_cell.angle_gamma   90.00
#
_symmetry.space_group_name_H-M   'P 1'
#
loop_
_entity.id
_entity.type
_entity.pdbx_description
1 polymer ?
#
loop_
_entity_poly.entity_id
_entity_poly.type
_entity_poly.pdbx_seq_one_letter_code
_entity_poly.pdbx_strand_id
1 'polypeptide(L)'
;MNSKFNKIATDTSVLEKLNATLTFVDGVNIPSDIPHGDMPGDKIEIGDSHIAKARTIFPALVEQLKKAAASNSFGRAVVCVHGGSGVGKSEIASILSYMLTSAGIKSYTMSGDNYPHRIPMYNDAERLHTFREGGVRALAASKLSNPSVIAKLQELQKADDDANEAHISEYDWFMTYLDGGRSALENYLGTPKEIDFEEVDSILSAFLNGADKLWLKRMGRDEASLWYDEVDMSNTKVLILEWTHGNSDYLSNVDIPILLNSTPEETLEHRRSRNRDGKLDSPFTMLILNIEQEKIKSQASKAKIIITKSGELIDFETFSKLMA
;
A
#
# COMPACT_ATOMS: atom_id res chain seq x y z
N MET A 1 17.03 12.69 4.41
CA MET A 1 17.24 13.36 3.10
C MET A 1 16.11 14.35 2.87
N ASN A 2 16.06 15.08 1.74
CA ASN A 2 14.95 15.99 1.41
C ASN A 2 14.61 17.10 2.44
N SER A 3 15.54 17.45 3.34
CA SER A 3 15.35 18.51 4.34
C SER A 3 15.89 19.88 3.87
N LYS A 4 16.67 19.90 2.79
CA LYS A 4 17.20 21.09 2.12
C LYS A 4 17.07 20.88 0.61
N PHE A 5 16.37 21.79 -0.06
CA PHE A 5 16.10 21.73 -1.50
C PHE A 5 15.90 23.15 -2.03
N ASN A 6 16.09 23.35 -3.34
CA ASN A 6 15.63 24.59 -3.94
C ASN A 6 14.11 24.53 -4.11
N LYS A 7 13.49 25.69 -4.16
CA LYS A 7 12.05 25.79 -4.36
C LYS A 7 11.75 26.15 -5.80
N ILE A 8 10.77 25.46 -6.37
CA ILE A 8 10.19 25.84 -7.65
C ILE A 8 9.49 27.20 -7.53
N ALA A 9 9.32 27.88 -8.66
CA ALA A 9 8.46 29.05 -8.71
C ALA A 9 7.01 28.67 -8.42
N THR A 10 6.27 29.60 -7.80
CA THR A 10 4.81 29.48 -7.67
C THR A 10 4.17 29.49 -9.05
N ASP A 11 3.30 28.52 -9.32
CA ASP A 11 2.63 28.39 -10.62
C ASP A 11 1.20 27.90 -10.42
N THR A 12 0.25 28.78 -10.73
CA THR A 12 -1.19 28.57 -10.57
C THR A 12 -1.85 28.01 -11.84
N SER A 13 -1.10 27.82 -12.93
CA SER A 13 -1.65 27.31 -14.20
C SER A 13 -2.22 25.90 -14.08
N VAL A 14 -1.82 25.13 -13.06
CA VAL A 14 -2.37 23.81 -12.75
C VAL A 14 -3.89 23.84 -12.56
N LEU A 15 -4.45 24.91 -11.96
CA LEU A 15 -5.89 25.02 -11.73
C LEU A 15 -6.66 25.19 -13.04
N GLU A 16 -6.13 26.00 -13.96
CA GLU A 16 -6.69 26.19 -15.30
C GLU A 16 -6.67 24.87 -16.08
N LYS A 17 -5.56 24.14 -16.03
CA LYS A 17 -5.42 22.81 -16.66
C LYS A 17 -6.39 21.78 -16.07
N LEU A 18 -6.51 21.71 -14.74
CA LEU A 18 -7.46 20.82 -14.05
C LEU A 18 -8.91 21.10 -14.46
N ASN A 19 -9.28 22.37 -14.65
CA ASN A 19 -10.62 22.74 -15.13
C ASN A 19 -10.86 22.28 -16.57
N ALA A 20 -9.84 22.29 -17.42
CA ALA A 20 -9.91 21.81 -18.81
C ALA A 20 -9.82 20.27 -18.94
N THR A 21 -9.45 19.56 -17.87
CA THR A 21 -9.14 18.11 -17.93
C THR A 21 -10.39 17.21 -18.04
N LEU A 22 -11.56 17.66 -17.59
CA LEU A 22 -12.79 16.85 -17.61
C LEU A 22 -13.30 16.53 -19.03
N THR A 23 -12.92 17.32 -20.04
CA THR A 23 -13.27 17.05 -21.44
C THR A 23 -12.35 16.03 -22.11
N PHE A 24 -11.27 15.59 -21.43
CA PHE A 24 -10.25 14.68 -21.98
C PHE A 24 -10.51 13.19 -21.69
N VAL A 25 -11.30 12.85 -20.67
CA VAL A 25 -11.33 11.51 -20.05
C VAL A 25 -11.63 10.38 -21.05
N ASP A 26 -12.62 10.57 -21.93
CA ASP A 26 -13.04 9.53 -22.88
C ASP A 26 -12.13 9.44 -24.12
N GLY A 27 -11.31 10.46 -24.37
CA GLY A 27 -10.44 10.57 -25.54
C GLY A 27 -9.00 10.10 -25.33
N VAL A 28 -8.57 9.85 -24.08
CA VAL A 28 -7.20 9.38 -23.81
C VAL A 28 -7.07 7.91 -24.21
N ASN A 29 -6.28 7.66 -25.25
CA ASN A 29 -5.79 6.33 -25.57
C ASN A 29 -4.67 5.97 -24.59
N ILE A 30 -4.80 4.82 -23.91
CA ILE A 30 -3.81 4.31 -22.95
C ILE A 30 -3.07 3.16 -23.65
N PRO A 31 -1.81 3.35 -24.05
CA PRO A 31 -1.00 2.29 -24.63
C PRO A 31 -0.75 1.15 -23.64
N SER A 32 -0.33 -0.02 -24.15
CA SER A 32 0.08 -1.14 -23.30
C SER A 32 1.37 -0.88 -22.52
N ASP A 33 2.21 0.04 -23.00
CA ASP A 33 3.47 0.45 -22.36
C ASP A 33 3.38 1.94 -22.01
N ILE A 34 3.22 2.22 -20.71
CA ILE A 34 3.17 3.57 -20.14
C ILE A 34 4.20 3.64 -19.00
N PRO A 35 4.63 4.83 -18.57
CA PRO A 35 5.46 4.94 -17.37
C PRO A 35 4.79 4.30 -16.14
N HIS A 36 5.57 3.59 -15.34
CA HIS A 36 5.12 2.87 -14.14
C HIS A 36 5.73 3.47 -12.87
N GLY A 37 5.38 2.89 -11.71
CA GLY A 37 5.98 3.23 -10.43
C GLY A 37 7.49 2.95 -10.38
N ASP A 38 8.14 3.47 -9.35
CA ASP A 38 9.59 3.47 -9.22
C ASP A 38 10.17 2.32 -8.39
N MET A 39 9.40 1.24 -8.23
CA MET A 39 9.85 0.01 -7.57
C MET A 39 10.74 -0.83 -8.50
N PRO A 40 11.99 -1.14 -8.13
CA PRO A 40 12.89 -1.91 -8.99
C PRO A 40 12.38 -3.33 -9.29
N GLY A 41 12.32 -3.67 -10.58
CA GLY A 41 12.00 -5.03 -11.03
C GLY A 41 10.51 -5.37 -11.03
N ASP A 42 9.64 -4.40 -10.70
CA ASP A 42 8.21 -4.55 -10.82
C ASP A 42 7.78 -4.73 -12.27
N LYS A 43 6.78 -5.59 -12.46
CA LYS A 43 6.13 -5.84 -13.73
C LYS A 43 4.65 -5.64 -13.50
N ILE A 44 4.06 -4.72 -14.23
CA ILE A 44 2.62 -4.48 -14.18
C ILE A 44 1.98 -4.91 -15.48
N GLU A 45 0.74 -5.41 -15.38
CA GLU A 45 -0.04 -5.81 -16.53
C GLU A 45 -1.34 -5.01 -16.54
N ILE A 46 -1.40 -4.01 -17.42
CA ILE A 46 -2.58 -3.16 -17.55
C ILE A 46 -3.59 -3.85 -18.45
N GLY A 47 -4.73 -4.25 -17.86
CA GLY A 47 -5.89 -4.77 -18.58
C GLY A 47 -7.04 -3.78 -18.65
N ASP A 48 -8.05 -4.10 -19.45
CA ASP A 48 -9.24 -3.27 -19.67
C ASP A 48 -9.98 -2.92 -18.38
N SER A 49 -10.01 -3.84 -17.41
CA SER A 49 -10.64 -3.60 -16.10
C SER A 49 -9.90 -2.52 -15.30
N HIS A 50 -8.57 -2.43 -15.41
CA HIS A 50 -7.79 -1.36 -14.78
C HIS A 50 -8.08 -0.02 -15.45
N ILE A 51 -8.13 0.01 -16.79
CA ILE A 51 -8.45 1.22 -17.56
C ILE A 51 -9.86 1.73 -17.22
N ALA A 52 -10.86 0.83 -17.20
CA ALA A 52 -12.23 1.19 -16.87
C ALA A 52 -12.34 1.78 -15.46
N LYS A 53 -11.71 1.15 -14.46
CA LYS A 53 -11.67 1.68 -13.08
C LYS A 53 -11.00 3.05 -13.02
N ALA A 54 -9.84 3.22 -13.65
CA ALA A 54 -9.14 4.49 -13.65
C ALA A 54 -9.98 5.60 -14.29
N ARG A 55 -10.70 5.32 -15.38
CA ARG A 55 -11.66 6.25 -16.00
C ARG A 55 -12.79 6.64 -15.06
N THR A 56 -13.30 5.70 -14.25
CA THR A 56 -14.30 6.01 -13.22
C THR A 56 -13.72 6.90 -12.11
N ILE A 57 -12.49 6.62 -11.65
CA ILE A 57 -11.83 7.39 -10.57
C ILE A 57 -11.51 8.82 -11.01
N PHE A 58 -11.07 8.98 -12.26
CA PHE A 58 -10.38 10.18 -12.70
C PHE A 58 -11.19 11.48 -12.56
N PRO A 59 -12.49 11.56 -12.92
CA PRO A 59 -13.30 12.76 -12.67
C PRO A 59 -13.36 13.15 -11.19
N ALA A 60 -13.58 12.17 -10.30
CA ALA A 60 -13.62 12.41 -8.86
C ALA A 60 -12.24 12.87 -8.33
N LEU A 61 -11.16 12.29 -8.86
CA LEU A 61 -9.80 12.70 -8.53
C LEU A 61 -9.53 14.15 -8.95
N VAL A 62 -9.90 14.55 -10.18
CA VAL A 62 -9.72 15.92 -10.67
C VAL A 62 -10.42 16.94 -9.77
N GLU A 63 -11.64 16.65 -9.29
CA GLU A 63 -12.36 17.53 -8.36
C GLU A 63 -11.66 17.67 -7.00
N GLN A 64 -11.05 16.60 -6.49
CA GLN A 64 -10.26 16.69 -5.26
C GLN A 64 -8.94 17.42 -5.48
N LEU A 65 -8.27 17.18 -6.62
CA LEU A 65 -7.02 17.86 -7.00
C LEU A 65 -7.21 19.37 -7.12
N LYS A 66 -8.34 19.85 -7.66
CA LYS A 66 -8.64 21.30 -7.70
C LYS A 66 -8.60 21.93 -6.31
N LYS A 67 -9.17 21.25 -5.31
CA LYS A 67 -9.20 21.72 -3.92
C LYS A 67 -7.80 21.69 -3.30
N ALA A 68 -7.10 20.56 -3.42
CA ALA A 68 -5.76 20.39 -2.85
C ALA A 68 -4.75 21.37 -3.46
N ALA A 69 -4.72 21.49 -4.80
CA ALA A 69 -3.83 22.40 -5.50
C ALA A 69 -4.13 23.87 -5.19
N ALA A 70 -5.40 24.26 -5.01
CA ALA A 70 -5.75 25.63 -4.63
C ALA A 70 -5.30 25.99 -3.20
N SER A 71 -5.22 25.00 -2.30
CA SER A 71 -4.73 25.18 -0.93
C SER A 71 -3.20 25.14 -0.79
N ASN A 72 -2.47 24.73 -1.84
CA ASN A 72 -1.01 24.63 -1.82
C ASN A 72 -0.36 25.76 -2.63
N SER A 73 0.59 26.49 -2.04
CA SER A 73 1.23 27.66 -2.69
C SER A 73 2.01 27.33 -3.98
N PHE A 74 2.37 26.06 -4.19
CA PHE A 74 3.06 25.58 -5.39
C PHE A 74 2.12 24.87 -6.38
N GLY A 75 0.83 24.81 -6.08
CA GLY A 75 -0.16 24.08 -6.87
C GLY A 75 0.12 22.58 -6.91
N ARG A 76 0.72 22.04 -5.84
CA ARG A 76 1.06 20.62 -5.72
C ARG A 76 0.04 19.88 -4.86
N ALA A 77 -0.12 18.60 -5.15
CA ALA A 77 -0.95 17.68 -4.36
C ALA A 77 -0.35 16.28 -4.32
N VAL A 78 -0.56 15.58 -3.20
CA VAL A 78 -0.22 14.17 -3.01
C VAL A 78 -1.49 13.32 -3.07
N VAL A 79 -1.47 12.35 -3.97
CA VAL A 79 -2.53 11.35 -4.11
C VAL A 79 -1.98 10.02 -3.62
N CYS A 80 -2.77 9.28 -2.87
CA CYS A 80 -2.42 7.90 -2.54
C CYS A 80 -3.37 6.93 -3.22
N VAL A 81 -2.86 5.89 -3.88
CA VAL A 81 -3.64 4.73 -4.32
C VAL A 81 -3.31 3.56 -3.39
N HIS A 82 -4.26 3.17 -2.53
CA HIS A 82 -4.05 2.14 -1.52
C HIS A 82 -5.12 1.05 -1.55
N GLY A 83 -4.82 -0.06 -0.88
CA GLY A 83 -5.66 -1.26 -0.86
C GLY A 83 -4.82 -2.53 -0.66
N GLY A 84 -5.49 -3.68 -0.57
CA GLY A 84 -4.84 -4.96 -0.32
C GLY A 84 -3.82 -5.35 -1.41
N SER A 85 -2.97 -6.33 -1.12
CA SER A 85 -2.06 -6.87 -2.14
C SER A 85 -2.85 -7.47 -3.32
N GLY A 86 -2.45 -7.14 -4.55
CA GLY A 86 -3.07 -7.66 -5.79
C GLY A 86 -4.35 -6.98 -6.28
N VAL A 87 -4.81 -5.89 -5.64
CA VAL A 87 -6.04 -5.18 -6.07
C VAL A 87 -5.85 -4.25 -7.29
N GLY A 88 -4.63 -4.15 -7.82
CA GLY A 88 -4.29 -3.32 -8.98
C GLY A 88 -3.77 -1.92 -8.67
N LYS A 89 -3.12 -1.70 -7.51
CA LYS A 89 -2.65 -0.36 -7.08
C LYS A 89 -1.67 0.24 -8.08
N SER A 90 -0.63 -0.49 -8.44
CA SER A 90 0.45 -0.03 -9.31
C SER A 90 -0.07 0.26 -10.72
N GLU A 91 -1.00 -0.56 -11.24
CA GLU A 91 -1.67 -0.36 -12.52
C GLU A 91 -2.54 0.90 -12.52
N ILE A 92 -3.44 1.03 -11.54
CA ILE A 92 -4.33 2.19 -11.44
C ILE A 92 -3.54 3.48 -11.23
N ALA A 93 -2.52 3.46 -10.36
CA ALA A 93 -1.65 4.62 -10.14
C ALA A 93 -0.93 5.05 -11.42
N SER A 94 -0.40 4.09 -12.19
CA SER A 94 0.28 4.34 -13.48
C SER A 94 -0.68 4.94 -14.51
N ILE A 95 -1.90 4.40 -14.62
CA ILE A 95 -2.91 4.91 -15.55
C ILE A 95 -3.35 6.33 -15.16
N LEU A 96 -3.64 6.59 -13.89
CA LEU A 96 -4.02 7.92 -13.41
C LEU A 96 -2.89 8.94 -13.67
N SER A 97 -1.64 8.55 -13.41
CA SER A 97 -0.46 9.36 -13.70
C SER A 97 -0.36 9.69 -15.20
N TYR A 98 -0.53 8.70 -16.06
CA TYR A 98 -0.51 8.87 -17.50
C TYR A 98 -1.65 9.78 -17.98
N MET A 99 -2.87 9.62 -17.46
CA MET A 99 -4.01 10.47 -17.82
C MET A 99 -3.80 11.93 -17.39
N LEU A 100 -3.27 12.19 -16.19
CA LEU A 100 -2.92 13.54 -15.73
C LEU A 100 -1.86 14.16 -16.64
N THR A 101 -0.79 13.42 -16.93
CA THR A 101 0.31 13.90 -17.77
C THR A 101 -0.15 14.18 -19.20
N SER A 102 -1.03 13.33 -19.75
CA SER A 102 -1.66 13.53 -21.06
C SER A 102 -2.56 14.78 -21.10
N ALA A 103 -3.14 15.17 -19.95
CA ALA A 103 -3.87 16.43 -19.79
C ALA A 103 -2.96 17.64 -19.48
N GLY A 104 -1.64 17.49 -19.57
CA GLY A 104 -0.67 18.58 -19.35
C GLY A 104 -0.33 18.84 -17.87
N ILE A 105 -0.72 17.94 -16.97
CA ILE A 105 -0.44 17.99 -15.53
C ILE A 105 0.57 16.89 -15.23
N LYS A 106 1.87 17.23 -15.26
CA LYS A 106 2.92 16.24 -15.01
C LYS A 106 2.77 15.64 -13.60
N SER A 107 2.78 14.32 -13.55
CA SER A 107 2.74 13.53 -12.34
C SER A 107 3.94 12.59 -12.22
N TYR A 108 4.20 12.12 -11.01
CA TYR A 108 5.21 11.09 -10.73
C TYR A 108 4.57 10.01 -9.85
N THR A 109 4.88 8.74 -10.13
CA THR A 109 4.37 7.60 -9.35
C THR A 109 5.49 7.03 -8.48
N MET A 110 5.34 7.17 -7.17
CA MET A 110 6.25 6.67 -6.15
C MET A 110 5.66 5.40 -5.51
N SER A 111 6.47 4.36 -5.38
CA SER A 111 6.09 3.14 -4.66
C SER A 111 6.52 3.22 -3.20
N GLY A 112 5.58 2.97 -2.30
CA GLY A 112 5.86 2.85 -0.86
C GLY A 112 6.63 1.58 -0.50
N ASP A 113 6.68 0.58 -1.39
CA ASP A 113 7.36 -0.70 -1.14
C ASP A 113 8.90 -0.60 -1.14
N ASN A 114 9.44 0.56 -1.53
CA ASN A 114 10.85 0.90 -1.31
C ASN A 114 11.19 1.16 0.16
N TYR A 115 10.20 1.47 1.03
CA TYR A 115 10.40 2.05 2.36
C TYR A 115 10.25 1.14 3.61
N PRO A 116 10.14 -0.21 3.52
CA PRO A 116 10.46 -1.07 4.65
C PRO A 116 11.89 -0.86 5.18
N HIS A 117 12.12 -1.17 6.46
CA HIS A 117 13.46 -1.15 7.06
C HIS A 117 14.38 -2.25 6.53
N ARG A 118 13.82 -3.27 5.89
CA ARG A 118 14.51 -4.48 5.41
C ARG A 118 14.09 -4.79 3.98
N ILE A 119 15.00 -5.37 3.20
CA ILE A 119 14.66 -5.97 1.91
C ILE A 119 13.62 -7.10 2.08
N PRO A 120 12.86 -7.47 1.03
CA PRO A 120 11.72 -8.38 1.15
C PRO A 120 12.00 -9.68 1.91
N MET A 121 13.10 -10.37 1.58
CA MET A 121 13.48 -11.63 2.22
C MET A 121 13.68 -11.51 3.74
N TYR A 122 14.37 -10.46 4.19
CA TYR A 122 14.61 -10.24 5.61
C TYR A 122 13.38 -9.67 6.33
N ASN A 123 12.53 -8.92 5.63
CA ASN A 123 11.28 -8.46 6.21
C ASN A 123 10.31 -9.62 6.47
N ASP A 124 10.20 -10.56 5.53
CA ASP A 124 9.38 -11.76 5.73
C ASP A 124 9.90 -12.65 6.86
N ALA A 125 11.24 -12.79 6.98
CA ALA A 125 11.86 -13.50 8.09
C ALA A 125 11.57 -12.81 9.45
N GLU A 126 11.62 -11.47 9.51
CA GLU A 126 11.33 -10.71 10.73
C GLU A 126 9.86 -10.82 11.14
N ARG A 127 8.93 -10.79 10.18
CA ARG A 127 7.49 -11.02 10.44
C ARG A 127 7.28 -12.40 11.09
N LEU A 128 7.87 -13.45 10.52
CA LEU A 128 7.76 -14.81 11.06
C LEU A 128 8.41 -14.93 12.43
N HIS A 129 9.59 -14.32 12.62
CA HIS A 129 10.27 -14.28 13.91
C HIS A 129 9.40 -13.59 14.97
N THR A 130 8.86 -12.42 14.67
CA THR A 130 7.99 -11.64 15.56
C THR A 130 6.77 -12.45 16.00
N PHE A 131 6.10 -13.11 15.06
CA PHE A 131 4.97 -13.99 15.34
C PHE A 131 5.36 -15.14 16.29
N ARG A 132 6.41 -15.88 15.93
CA ARG A 132 6.86 -17.03 16.73
C ARG A 132 7.33 -16.61 18.12
N GLU A 133 8.05 -15.50 18.23
CA GLU A 133 8.50 -14.94 19.49
C GLU A 133 7.33 -14.53 20.39
N GLY A 134 6.33 -13.83 19.83
CA GLY A 134 5.11 -13.46 20.54
C GLY A 134 4.38 -14.69 21.10
N GLY A 135 4.22 -15.73 20.29
CA GLY A 135 3.54 -16.95 20.69
C GLY A 135 4.25 -17.70 21.81
N VAL A 136 5.59 -17.88 21.73
CA VAL A 136 6.33 -18.57 22.80
C VAL A 136 6.35 -17.76 24.10
N ARG A 137 6.39 -16.41 24.01
CA ARG A 137 6.27 -15.54 25.18
C ARG A 137 4.90 -15.67 25.85
N ALA A 138 3.83 -15.74 25.08
CA ALA A 138 2.48 -15.95 25.61
C ALA A 138 2.35 -17.30 26.33
N LEU A 139 2.89 -18.38 25.75
CA LEU A 139 2.92 -19.70 26.41
C LEU A 139 3.67 -19.68 27.74
N ALA A 140 4.82 -19.00 27.80
CA ALA A 140 5.61 -18.86 29.01
C ALA A 140 4.86 -18.05 30.08
N ALA A 141 4.25 -16.93 29.70
CA ALA A 141 3.48 -16.07 30.61
C ALA A 141 2.26 -16.80 31.20
N SER A 142 1.58 -17.63 30.38
CA SER A 142 0.43 -18.43 30.81
C SER A 142 0.81 -19.73 31.54
N LYS A 143 2.10 -19.99 31.77
CA LYS A 143 2.61 -21.24 32.39
C LYS A 143 2.20 -22.53 31.64
N LEU A 144 1.96 -22.42 30.33
CA LEU A 144 1.64 -23.55 29.47
C LEU A 144 2.89 -24.13 28.79
N SER A 145 4.00 -23.39 28.78
CA SER A 145 5.28 -23.85 28.24
C SER A 145 5.88 -24.99 29.07
N ASN A 146 6.06 -26.15 28.44
CA ASN A 146 6.74 -27.32 29.00
C ASN A 146 7.40 -28.14 27.87
N PRO A 147 8.26 -29.14 28.17
CA PRO A 147 9.01 -29.87 27.15
C PRO A 147 8.17 -30.53 26.04
N SER A 148 6.98 -31.08 26.35
CA SER A 148 6.14 -31.72 25.33
C SER A 148 5.46 -30.70 24.42
N VAL A 149 4.99 -29.59 25.00
CA VAL A 149 4.43 -28.45 24.26
C VAL A 149 5.47 -27.86 23.30
N ILE A 150 6.69 -27.62 23.80
CA ILE A 150 7.76 -27.04 22.98
C ILE A 150 8.20 -28.01 21.88
N ALA A 151 8.33 -29.31 22.17
CA ALA A 151 8.64 -30.29 21.14
C ALA A 151 7.57 -30.30 20.03
N LYS A 152 6.29 -30.28 20.40
CA LYS A 152 5.20 -30.28 19.41
C LYS A 152 5.15 -28.97 18.62
N LEU A 153 5.31 -27.83 19.28
CA LEU A 153 5.36 -26.53 18.61
C LEU A 153 6.52 -26.48 17.59
N GLN A 154 7.69 -27.00 17.94
CA GLN A 154 8.83 -27.05 17.01
C GLN A 154 8.57 -27.95 15.79
N GLU A 155 7.77 -29.01 15.91
CA GLU A 155 7.31 -29.79 14.76
C GLU A 155 6.45 -28.94 13.83
N LEU A 156 5.47 -28.23 14.38
CA LEU A 156 4.57 -27.35 13.62
C LEU A 156 5.33 -26.19 12.95
N GLN A 157 6.28 -25.58 13.66
CA GLN A 157 7.13 -24.52 13.11
C GLN A 157 8.03 -25.01 11.97
N LYS A 158 8.58 -26.23 12.05
CA LYS A 158 9.37 -26.81 10.95
C LYS A 158 8.52 -27.15 9.73
N ALA A 159 7.22 -27.38 9.94
CA ALA A 159 6.24 -27.64 8.89
C ALA A 159 5.59 -26.35 8.35
N ASP A 160 5.92 -25.18 8.90
CA ASP A 160 5.24 -23.89 8.64
C ASP A 160 3.72 -23.93 8.82
N ASP A 161 3.26 -24.76 9.77
CA ASP A 161 1.85 -24.99 10.11
C ASP A 161 1.47 -24.35 11.45
N ASP A 162 2.41 -23.64 12.11
CA ASP A 162 2.23 -23.07 13.44
C ASP A 162 1.29 -21.85 13.49
N ALA A 163 0.77 -21.40 12.36
CA ALA A 163 -0.30 -20.39 12.30
C ALA A 163 -1.67 -20.99 11.90
N ASN A 164 -1.78 -22.32 11.81
CA ASN A 164 -3.00 -22.99 11.38
C ASN A 164 -4.02 -23.13 12.51
N GLU A 165 -5.15 -22.43 12.39
CA GLU A 165 -6.24 -22.44 13.36
C GLU A 165 -6.84 -23.85 13.59
N ALA A 166 -6.66 -24.81 12.68
CA ALA A 166 -7.12 -26.18 12.86
C ALA A 166 -6.57 -26.83 14.15
N HIS A 167 -5.34 -26.48 14.53
CA HIS A 167 -4.66 -26.99 15.73
C HIS A 167 -5.24 -26.46 17.05
N ILE A 168 -6.09 -25.43 17.03
CA ILE A 168 -6.80 -24.95 18.22
C ILE A 168 -7.64 -26.07 18.85
N SER A 169 -8.24 -26.91 18.02
CA SER A 169 -9.04 -28.06 18.46
C SER A 169 -8.20 -29.28 18.86
N GLU A 170 -6.92 -29.31 18.48
CA GLU A 170 -6.02 -30.44 18.71
C GLU A 170 -5.19 -30.28 19.99
N TYR A 171 -4.82 -29.04 20.35
CA TYR A 171 -3.98 -28.78 21.51
C TYR A 171 -4.50 -27.62 22.36
N ASP A 172 -4.75 -27.90 23.64
CA ASP A 172 -5.28 -26.93 24.62
C ASP A 172 -4.42 -25.66 24.82
N TRP A 173 -3.14 -25.70 24.44
CA TRP A 173 -2.21 -24.58 24.53
C TRP A 173 -2.15 -23.72 23.25
N PHE A 174 -2.63 -24.24 22.11
CA PHE A 174 -2.36 -23.66 20.80
C PHE A 174 -3.01 -22.28 20.62
N MET A 175 -4.22 -22.08 21.13
CA MET A 175 -4.89 -20.78 21.09
C MET A 175 -4.05 -19.68 21.78
N THR A 176 -3.44 -19.99 22.92
CA THR A 176 -2.56 -19.02 23.62
C THR A 176 -1.32 -18.67 22.79
N TYR A 177 -0.73 -19.65 22.11
CA TYR A 177 0.40 -19.42 21.19
C TYR A 177 -0.03 -18.53 20.01
N LEU A 178 -1.13 -18.88 19.36
CA LEU A 178 -1.63 -18.18 18.18
C LEU A 178 -2.01 -16.74 18.51
N ASP A 179 -2.77 -16.50 19.58
CA ASP A 179 -3.18 -15.16 20.03
C ASP A 179 -1.97 -14.29 20.38
N GLY A 180 -0.99 -14.88 21.08
CA GLY A 180 0.27 -14.21 21.43
C GLY A 180 1.07 -13.81 20.19
N GLY A 181 1.18 -14.71 19.22
CA GLY A 181 1.88 -14.46 17.97
C GLY A 181 1.17 -13.42 17.11
N ARG A 182 -0.15 -13.53 16.97
CA ARG A 182 -0.99 -12.57 16.26
C ARG A 182 -0.86 -11.18 16.86
N SER A 183 -0.98 -11.05 18.19
CA SER A 183 -0.86 -9.76 18.87
C SER A 183 0.53 -9.13 18.68
N ALA A 184 1.60 -9.93 18.74
CA ALA A 184 2.95 -9.43 18.45
C ALA A 184 3.08 -8.93 17.01
N LEU A 185 2.52 -9.67 16.05
CA LEU A 185 2.54 -9.32 14.64
C LEU A 185 1.70 -8.07 14.33
N GLU A 186 0.51 -7.91 14.91
CA GLU A 186 -0.34 -6.71 14.78
C GLU A 186 0.38 -5.43 15.24
N ASN A 187 1.24 -5.56 16.27
CA ASN A 187 2.06 -4.49 16.82
C ASN A 187 3.34 -4.18 16.01
N TYR A 188 3.63 -4.96 14.97
CA TYR A 188 4.78 -4.81 14.07
C TYR A 188 4.32 -4.43 12.67
N LEU A 189 3.42 -5.21 12.08
CA LEU A 189 2.97 -5.12 10.70
C LEU A 189 2.28 -3.78 10.39
N GLY A 190 2.73 -3.08 9.35
CA GLY A 190 2.22 -1.78 8.95
C GLY A 190 2.46 -0.68 9.98
N THR A 191 3.50 -0.81 10.81
CA THR A 191 3.88 0.19 11.83
C THR A 191 5.29 0.73 11.60
N PRO A 192 5.71 1.80 12.30
CA PRO A 192 7.08 2.32 12.23
C PRO A 192 8.18 1.31 12.60
N LYS A 193 7.84 0.17 13.24
CA LYS A 193 8.80 -0.90 13.53
C LYS A 193 9.18 -1.71 12.29
N GLU A 194 8.30 -1.77 11.31
CA GLU A 194 8.51 -2.49 10.05
C GLU A 194 8.94 -1.53 8.92
N ILE A 195 8.39 -0.32 8.94
CA ILE A 195 8.41 0.60 7.82
C ILE A 195 8.94 1.97 8.25
N ASP A 196 9.75 2.59 7.41
CA ASP A 196 10.20 3.97 7.60
C ASP A 196 9.15 4.98 7.10
N PHE A 197 8.06 5.11 7.86
CA PHE A 197 7.01 6.09 7.57
C PHE A 197 7.53 7.53 7.64
N GLU A 198 8.52 7.80 8.49
CA GLU A 198 9.11 9.15 8.63
C GLU A 198 9.80 9.56 7.33
N GLU A 199 10.56 8.65 6.71
CA GLU A 199 11.19 8.92 5.42
C GLU A 199 10.15 9.22 4.34
N VAL A 200 9.11 8.39 4.20
CA VAL A 200 8.02 8.62 3.24
C VAL A 200 7.35 9.96 3.48
N ASP A 201 6.93 10.25 4.72
CA ASP A 201 6.23 11.49 5.04
C ASP A 201 7.12 12.72 4.82
N SER A 202 8.43 12.61 5.05
CA SER A 202 9.39 13.67 4.74
C SER A 202 9.52 13.96 3.23
N ILE A 203 9.45 12.93 2.39
CA ILE A 203 9.45 13.05 0.92
C ILE A 203 8.19 13.78 0.47
N LEU A 204 7.03 13.34 0.95
CA LEU A 204 5.73 13.95 0.65
C LEU A 204 5.70 15.42 1.09
N SER A 205 6.19 15.70 2.29
CA SER A 205 6.29 17.06 2.83
C SER A 205 7.21 17.94 1.97
N ALA A 206 8.40 17.46 1.59
CA ALA A 206 9.33 18.20 0.74
C ALA A 206 8.70 18.51 -0.63
N PHE A 207 7.98 17.54 -1.22
CA PHE A 207 7.24 17.76 -2.46
C PHE A 207 6.20 18.87 -2.31
N LEU A 208 5.33 18.80 -1.30
CA LEU A 208 4.30 19.82 -1.05
C LEU A 208 4.90 21.20 -0.74
N ASN A 209 6.11 21.25 -0.19
CA ASN A 209 6.86 22.47 0.12
C ASN A 209 7.70 23.02 -1.05
N GLY A 210 7.48 22.49 -2.26
CA GLY A 210 8.00 23.05 -3.50
C GLY A 210 9.40 22.58 -3.88
N ALA A 211 9.90 21.47 -3.33
CA ALA A 211 11.19 20.91 -3.72
C ALA A 211 11.31 20.73 -5.25
N ASP A 212 12.35 21.29 -5.85
CA ASP A 212 12.68 21.12 -7.27
C ASP A 212 13.16 19.70 -7.58
N LYS A 213 13.76 19.04 -6.60
CA LYS A 213 14.23 17.66 -6.68
C LYS A 213 13.95 16.89 -5.41
N LEU A 214 13.82 15.57 -5.53
CA LEU A 214 13.69 14.66 -4.40
C LEU A 214 14.68 13.51 -4.53
N TRP A 215 15.30 13.14 -3.41
CA TRP A 215 16.03 11.89 -3.27
C TRP A 215 15.03 10.79 -2.92
N LEU A 216 14.89 9.79 -3.79
CA LEU A 216 13.97 8.68 -3.61
C LEU A 216 14.74 7.38 -3.52
N LYS A 217 14.43 6.58 -2.49
CA LYS A 217 15.06 5.27 -2.29
C LYS A 217 14.60 4.29 -3.37
N ARG A 218 15.50 3.40 -3.75
CA ARG A 218 15.25 2.23 -4.58
C ARG A 218 15.72 1.01 -3.81
N MET A 219 14.82 0.05 -3.65
CA MET A 219 15.11 -1.19 -2.95
C MET A 219 14.73 -2.39 -3.82
N GLY A 220 15.73 -3.10 -4.30
CA GLY A 220 15.57 -4.39 -4.96
C GLY A 220 15.42 -5.53 -3.94
N ARG A 221 15.68 -6.75 -4.41
CA ARG A 221 15.42 -7.97 -3.64
C ARG A 221 16.64 -8.51 -2.87
N ASP A 222 17.81 -7.92 -3.10
CA ASP A 222 19.07 -8.31 -2.51
C ASP A 222 19.79 -7.10 -1.88
N GLU A 223 20.75 -7.38 -1.00
CA GLU A 223 21.49 -6.37 -0.22
C GLU A 223 22.32 -5.39 -1.08
N ALA A 224 22.69 -5.75 -2.30
CA ALA A 224 23.44 -4.85 -3.19
C ALA A 224 22.51 -3.94 -4.01
N SER A 225 21.21 -4.24 -4.06
CA SER A 225 20.21 -3.48 -4.80
C SER A 225 19.55 -2.40 -3.92
N LEU A 226 20.35 -1.49 -3.35
CA LEU A 226 19.86 -0.40 -2.49
C LEU A 226 20.58 0.92 -2.83
N TRP A 227 19.86 1.90 -3.33
CA TRP A 227 20.42 3.22 -3.68
C TRP A 227 19.37 4.34 -3.60
N TYR A 228 19.80 5.58 -3.86
CA TYR A 228 18.89 6.72 -4.02
C TYR A 228 19.06 7.33 -5.40
N ASP A 229 17.94 7.65 -6.04
CA ASP A 229 17.90 8.47 -7.25
C ASP A 229 17.57 9.92 -6.88
N GLU A 230 18.26 10.88 -7.50
CA GLU A 230 17.84 12.28 -7.48
C GLU A 230 16.86 12.50 -8.64
N VAL A 231 15.59 12.73 -8.30
CA VAL A 231 14.50 12.85 -9.27
C VAL A 231 14.07 14.31 -9.42
N ASP A 232 14.03 14.80 -10.66
CA ASP A 232 13.56 16.15 -10.99
C ASP A 232 12.03 16.26 -10.84
N MET A 233 11.62 17.15 -9.95
CA MET A 233 10.23 17.48 -9.62
C MET A 233 9.83 18.87 -10.11
N SER A 234 10.71 19.60 -10.81
CA SER A 234 10.52 21.02 -11.16
C SER A 234 9.18 21.30 -11.85
N ASN A 235 8.75 20.40 -12.74
CA ASN A 235 7.50 20.50 -13.47
C ASN A 235 6.38 19.62 -12.91
N THR A 236 6.65 18.79 -11.90
CA THR A 236 5.71 17.83 -11.33
C THR A 236 4.73 18.54 -10.39
N LYS A 237 3.43 18.33 -10.63
CA LYS A 237 2.33 18.91 -9.84
C LYS A 237 1.60 17.89 -8.98
N VAL A 238 1.60 16.62 -9.38
CA VAL A 238 0.98 15.56 -8.61
C VAL A 238 1.98 14.47 -8.31
N LEU A 239 2.15 14.14 -7.03
CA LEU A 239 2.88 12.95 -6.60
C LEU A 239 1.87 11.88 -6.23
N ILE A 240 1.90 10.75 -6.94
CA ILE A 240 1.04 9.60 -6.68
C ILE A 240 1.87 8.59 -5.89
N LEU A 241 1.52 8.38 -4.62
CA LEU A 241 2.02 7.29 -3.79
C LEU A 241 1.13 6.06 -4.03
N GLU A 242 1.68 4.99 -4.58
CA GLU A 242 1.00 3.70 -4.62
C GLU A 242 1.54 2.83 -3.49
N TRP A 243 0.64 2.37 -2.61
CA TRP A 243 1.07 1.60 -1.45
C TRP A 243 -0.07 0.94 -0.67
N THR A 244 0.19 -0.20 -0.01
CA THR A 244 -0.77 -0.83 0.90
C THR A 244 -1.06 0.07 2.12
N HIS A 245 -0.05 0.74 2.66
CA HIS A 245 -0.15 1.53 3.90
C HIS A 245 -0.33 3.03 3.66
N GLY A 246 -0.63 3.46 2.44
CA GLY A 246 -0.62 4.88 2.11
C GLY A 246 -1.76 5.72 2.70
N ASN A 247 -2.72 5.09 3.39
CA ASN A 247 -3.74 5.77 4.22
C ASN A 247 -3.50 5.55 5.73
N SER A 248 -2.26 5.22 6.12
CA SER A 248 -1.84 5.01 7.50
C SER A 248 -1.99 6.26 8.38
N ASP A 249 -2.23 6.09 9.68
CA ASP A 249 -2.16 7.19 10.67
C ASP A 249 -0.73 7.71 10.89
N TYR A 250 0.27 6.97 10.39
CA TYR A 250 1.67 7.38 10.41
C TYR A 250 2.08 8.27 9.23
N LEU A 251 1.15 8.57 8.31
CA LEU A 251 1.35 9.52 7.21
C LEU A 251 0.45 10.75 7.41
N SER A 252 1.01 11.94 7.19
CA SER A 252 0.31 13.21 7.40
C SER A 252 0.17 14.04 6.12
N ASN A 253 1.01 13.79 5.12
CA ASN A 253 1.11 14.60 3.91
C ASN A 253 0.42 14.00 2.67
N VAL A 254 -0.67 13.25 2.87
CA VAL A 254 -1.52 12.73 1.79
C VAL A 254 -2.81 13.54 1.69
N ASP A 255 -3.01 14.24 0.58
CA ASP A 255 -4.21 15.07 0.37
C ASP A 255 -5.43 14.22 -0.02
N ILE A 256 -5.20 13.20 -0.87
CA ILE A 256 -6.28 12.45 -1.53
C ILE A 256 -5.99 10.94 -1.47
N PRO A 257 -6.41 10.24 -0.40
CA PRO A 257 -6.36 8.79 -0.36
C PRO A 257 -7.50 8.18 -1.18
N ILE A 258 -7.13 7.31 -2.13
CA ILE A 258 -8.00 6.51 -2.99
C ILE A 258 -7.89 5.06 -2.55
N LEU A 259 -8.99 4.50 -2.05
CA LEU A 259 -9.07 3.10 -1.65
C LEU A 259 -9.59 2.24 -2.81
N LEU A 260 -8.76 1.30 -3.25
CA LEU A 260 -9.16 0.18 -4.10
C LEU A 260 -9.69 -0.93 -3.21
N ASN A 261 -11.02 -1.06 -3.13
CA ASN A 261 -11.67 -2.04 -2.29
C ASN A 261 -11.79 -3.41 -2.98
N SER A 262 -11.62 -4.47 -2.18
CA SER A 262 -11.91 -5.85 -2.52
C SER A 262 -12.61 -6.48 -1.31
N THR A 263 -13.75 -7.13 -1.51
CA THR A 263 -14.48 -7.77 -0.40
C THR A 263 -13.71 -8.99 0.13
N PRO A 264 -14.04 -9.50 1.34
CA PRO A 264 -13.45 -10.75 1.83
C PRO A 264 -13.62 -11.92 0.85
N GLU A 265 -14.79 -12.07 0.23
CA GLU A 265 -15.09 -13.13 -0.74
C GLU A 265 -14.24 -12.99 -2.00
N GLU A 266 -14.15 -11.78 -2.55
CA GLU A 266 -13.34 -11.50 -3.73
C GLU A 266 -11.85 -11.74 -3.47
N THR A 267 -11.41 -11.44 -2.25
CA THR A 267 -10.05 -11.68 -1.79
C THR A 267 -9.80 -13.19 -1.65
N LEU A 268 -10.76 -13.95 -1.11
CA LEU A 268 -10.71 -15.41 -1.05
C LEU A 268 -10.73 -16.07 -2.44
N GLU A 269 -11.53 -15.58 -3.37
CA GLU A 269 -11.61 -16.08 -4.74
C GLU A 269 -10.29 -15.85 -5.49
N HIS A 270 -9.72 -14.65 -5.38
CA HIS A 270 -8.40 -14.33 -5.92
C HIS A 270 -7.29 -15.19 -5.30
N ARG A 271 -7.40 -15.54 -4.01
CA ARG A 271 -6.50 -16.50 -3.36
C ARG A 271 -6.65 -17.91 -3.96
N ARG A 272 -7.89 -18.40 -4.12
CA ARG A 272 -8.18 -19.72 -4.71
C ARG A 272 -7.68 -19.87 -6.15
N SER A 273 -7.81 -18.83 -6.97
CA SER A 273 -7.35 -18.88 -8.37
C SER A 273 -5.82 -18.96 -8.47
N ARG A 274 -5.08 -18.32 -7.55
CA ARG A 274 -3.61 -18.41 -7.44
C ARG A 274 -3.12 -19.71 -6.78
N ASN A 275 -3.95 -20.34 -5.95
CA ASN A 275 -3.62 -21.59 -5.26
C ASN A 275 -3.45 -22.81 -6.19
N ARG A 276 -3.83 -22.69 -7.47
CA ARG A 276 -3.54 -23.73 -8.47
C ARG A 276 -2.04 -23.90 -8.74
N ASP A 277 -1.20 -22.94 -8.33
CA ASP A 277 0.26 -22.93 -8.59
C ASP A 277 1.14 -23.17 -7.34
N GLY A 278 0.55 -23.56 -6.19
CA GLY A 278 1.17 -24.48 -5.23
C GLY A 278 2.11 -23.97 -4.12
N LYS A 279 2.34 -22.66 -3.91
CA LYS A 279 3.23 -22.17 -2.81
C LYS A 279 2.79 -20.88 -2.09
N LEU A 280 1.65 -20.27 -2.41
CA LEU A 280 1.35 -18.88 -2.02
C LEU A 280 0.51 -18.68 -0.75
N ASP A 281 -0.16 -19.70 -0.21
CA ASP A 281 -1.06 -19.55 0.95
C ASP A 281 -0.66 -20.47 2.13
N SER A 282 0.47 -20.20 2.79
CA SER A 282 0.72 -20.79 4.11
C SER A 282 -0.26 -20.20 5.13
N PRO A 283 -0.60 -20.91 6.23
CA PRO A 283 -1.40 -20.34 7.32
C PRO A 283 -0.85 -19.01 7.83
N PHE A 284 0.48 -18.87 7.85
CA PHE A 284 1.15 -17.65 8.27
C PHE A 284 0.94 -16.47 7.29
N THR A 285 1.08 -16.70 5.98
CA THR A 285 0.78 -15.68 4.97
C THR A 285 -0.66 -15.22 5.06
N MET A 286 -1.60 -16.14 5.31
CA MET A 286 -3.01 -15.81 5.49
C MET A 286 -3.26 -14.93 6.71
N LEU A 287 -2.57 -15.21 7.83
CA LEU A 287 -2.61 -14.37 9.02
C LEU A 287 -2.14 -12.93 8.73
N ILE A 288 -1.00 -12.76 8.02
CA ILE A 288 -0.50 -11.44 7.61
C ILE A 288 -1.56 -10.69 6.80
N LEU A 289 -2.09 -11.32 5.75
CA LEU A 289 -3.05 -10.68 4.85
C LEU A 289 -4.34 -10.28 5.58
N ASN A 290 -4.79 -11.07 6.56
CA ASN A 290 -5.96 -10.74 7.35
C ASN A 290 -5.69 -9.51 8.24
N ILE A 291 -4.54 -9.44 8.90
CA ILE A 291 -4.14 -8.26 9.70
C ILE A 291 -4.02 -7.00 8.80
N GLU A 292 -3.44 -7.12 7.61
CA GLU A 292 -3.38 -6.00 6.65
C GLU A 292 -4.77 -5.52 6.25
N GLN A 293 -5.68 -6.45 5.94
CA GLN A 293 -7.04 -6.12 5.54
C GLN A 293 -7.81 -5.42 6.67
N GLU A 294 -7.63 -5.87 7.92
CA GLU A 294 -8.21 -5.22 9.10
C GLU A 294 -7.69 -3.79 9.28
N LYS A 295 -6.37 -3.58 9.09
CA LYS A 295 -5.76 -2.25 9.14
C LYS A 295 -6.31 -1.34 8.03
N ILE A 296 -6.42 -1.83 6.79
CA ILE A 296 -7.03 -1.07 5.68
C ILE A 296 -8.47 -0.68 6.01
N LYS A 297 -9.28 -1.64 6.50
CA LYS A 297 -10.67 -1.40 6.90
C LYS A 297 -10.77 -0.33 7.99
N SER A 298 -9.89 -0.39 9.00
CA SER A 298 -9.88 0.58 10.11
C SER A 298 -9.60 2.02 9.68
N GLN A 299 -8.90 2.20 8.55
CA GLN A 299 -8.49 3.51 8.03
C GLN A 299 -9.32 3.98 6.84
N ALA A 300 -10.24 3.16 6.33
CA ALA A 300 -11.03 3.44 5.14
C ALA A 300 -11.90 4.70 5.24
N SER A 301 -12.28 5.12 6.45
CA SER A 301 -13.05 6.36 6.68
C SER A 301 -12.30 7.64 6.27
N LYS A 302 -10.97 7.58 6.15
CA LYS A 302 -10.14 8.70 5.69
C LYS A 302 -10.05 8.84 4.16
N ALA A 303 -10.44 7.78 3.42
CA ALA A 303 -10.40 7.80 1.97
C ALA A 303 -11.35 8.88 1.41
N LYS A 304 -10.86 9.65 0.42
CA LYS A 304 -11.68 10.63 -0.31
C LYS A 304 -12.42 10.01 -1.49
N ILE A 305 -11.90 8.89 -1.98
CA ILE A 305 -12.47 8.12 -3.10
C ILE A 305 -12.35 6.65 -2.71
N ILE A 306 -13.46 5.91 -2.78
CA ILE A 306 -13.47 4.47 -2.60
C ILE A 306 -14.05 3.88 -3.89
N ILE A 307 -13.35 2.93 -4.47
CA ILE A 307 -13.79 2.21 -5.67
C ILE A 307 -13.84 0.71 -5.40
N THR A 308 -14.92 0.07 -5.81
CA THR A 308 -15.09 -1.39 -5.71
C THR A 308 -14.24 -2.12 -6.74
N LYS A 309 -14.11 -3.44 -6.59
CA LYS A 309 -13.49 -4.30 -7.60
C LYS A 309 -14.21 -4.21 -8.96
N SER A 310 -15.54 -4.04 -8.97
CA SER A 310 -16.37 -3.84 -10.17
C SER A 310 -16.23 -2.46 -10.81
N GLY A 311 -15.55 -1.51 -10.14
CA GLY A 311 -15.28 -0.18 -10.67
C GLY A 311 -16.36 0.86 -10.38
N GLU A 312 -17.13 0.67 -9.30
CA GLU A 312 -18.14 1.61 -8.83
C GLU A 312 -17.59 2.49 -7.72
N LEU A 313 -17.86 3.80 -7.77
CA LEU A 313 -17.56 4.70 -6.67
C LEU A 313 -18.60 4.53 -5.56
N ILE A 314 -18.13 4.36 -4.33
CA ILE A 314 -18.98 4.18 -3.16
C ILE A 314 -18.56 5.14 -2.04
N ASP A 315 -19.50 5.43 -1.14
CA ASP A 315 -19.19 6.14 0.09
C ASP A 315 -18.72 5.16 1.19
N PHE A 316 -18.30 5.73 2.33
CA PHE A 316 -17.83 4.96 3.47
C PHE A 316 -18.94 4.13 4.13
N GLU A 317 -20.20 4.54 4.06
CA GLU A 317 -21.32 3.80 4.63
C GLU A 317 -21.59 2.52 3.82
N THR A 318 -21.64 2.63 2.49
CA THR A 318 -21.74 1.49 1.57
C THR A 318 -20.52 0.58 1.74
N PHE A 319 -19.30 1.12 1.79
CA PHE A 319 -18.10 0.34 2.07
C PHE A 319 -18.23 -0.46 3.37
N SER A 320 -18.66 0.19 4.46
CA SER A 320 -18.79 -0.46 5.77
C SER A 320 -19.79 -1.62 5.74
N LYS A 321 -20.87 -1.50 4.97
CA LYS A 321 -21.86 -2.58 4.76
C LYS A 321 -21.30 -3.74 3.93
N LEU A 322 -20.48 -3.46 2.92
CA LEU A 322 -19.83 -4.47 2.09
C LEU A 322 -18.73 -5.24 2.83
N MET A 323 -18.14 -4.62 3.85
CA MET A 323 -17.04 -5.17 4.64
C MET A 323 -17.49 -5.75 5.98
N ALA A 324 -18.79 -5.72 6.29
CA ALA A 324 -19.37 -6.25 7.52
C ALA A 324 -19.53 -7.77 7.45
#